data_AF-A0A1M5U615-F1
#
_entry.id   AF-A0A1M5U615-F1
#
_cell.length_a   1.000
_cell.length_b   1.000
_cell.length_c   1.000
_cell.angle_alpha   90.00
_cell.angle_beta   90.00
_cell.angle_gamma   90.00
#
_symmetry.space_group_name_H-M   'P 1'
#
loop_
_entity.id
_entity.type
_entity.pdbx_description
1 polymer ?
#
loop_
_entity_poly.entity_id
_entity_poly.type
_entity_poly.pdbx_seq_one_letter_code
_entity_poly.pdbx_strand_id
1 'polypeptide(L)'
;MAQMFPPSIKGFTNENYSEIELYMFLKYALPDNYYVFWNIRVENHYPDFIILEPKLGLIILEVKAWKLGTISSANAKNYHFKPNNEIKINPLEQARGYTNDLSNFLKKEKRLCQSDGLYKGNLKFCYTYGVVFTNITKEDFLNSIIYESINERFILFKDEIEHIENKQDLKLLKQKFKNMFVKENSFNFNPLSQDDIELIKKVLYKENTLPNDESSEEEENIEIKNCKPPVEAIPVKKEKLSIKKLVIKILTIYWIISLIILSLNLCIGLYTAYKKDISRAASKFITKFNNKLEIFTQNKTNKYVESKPIMTFKVGSHPGSKGTFILIKDGKKHLVNKIFTEGSIIEFYNNKKVVILDSKSDKKEFNIENDIIDLEVGNTYTKIYLQDKEHKYIKDFKYDFVNKVISEIKK
;
A
#
# COMPACT_ATOMS: atom_id res chain seq x y z
N MET A 1 2.68 7.04 -6.24
CA MET A 1 2.63 5.80 -5.43
C MET A 1 3.46 6.08 -4.22
N ALA A 2 2.99 5.68 -3.05
CA ALA A 2 3.71 5.89 -1.80
C ALA A 2 5.14 5.33 -1.87
N GLN A 3 6.03 6.00 -1.15
CA GLN A 3 7.39 5.55 -0.94
C GLN A 3 7.37 4.54 0.21
N MET A 4 7.73 3.29 -0.09
CA MET A 4 7.67 2.20 0.87
C MET A 4 9.04 1.92 1.48
N PHE A 5 9.05 1.56 2.75
CA PHE A 5 10.23 1.27 3.55
C PHE A 5 9.98 -0.02 4.34
N PRO A 6 10.56 -1.17 3.93
CA PRO A 6 11.42 -1.36 2.75
C PRO A 6 10.66 -1.19 1.40
N PRO A 7 11.36 -0.93 0.29
CA PRO A 7 10.73 -0.73 -1.03
C PRO A 7 10.11 -2.00 -1.64
N SER A 8 10.54 -3.16 -1.15
CA SER A 8 10.06 -4.49 -1.52
C SER A 8 10.04 -5.39 -0.29
N ILE A 9 9.04 -6.26 -0.21
CA ILE A 9 8.93 -7.28 0.84
C ILE A 9 9.73 -8.52 0.43
N LYS A 10 10.47 -9.09 1.39
CA LYS A 10 11.06 -10.43 1.32
C LYS A 10 10.46 -11.27 2.46
N GLY A 11 10.39 -12.59 2.32
CA GLY A 11 9.94 -13.48 3.40
C GLY A 11 8.41 -13.52 3.61
N PHE A 12 7.69 -14.01 2.60
CA PHE A 12 6.24 -14.22 2.70
C PHE A 12 5.94 -15.45 3.56
N THR A 13 5.15 -15.29 4.61
CA THR A 13 4.62 -16.40 5.42
C THR A 13 3.09 -16.29 5.49
N ASN A 14 2.42 -17.34 5.97
CA ASN A 14 0.97 -17.27 6.19
C ASN A 14 0.61 -16.31 7.33
N GLU A 15 1.56 -16.03 8.23
CA GLU A 15 1.35 -15.23 9.44
C GLU A 15 1.30 -13.72 9.13
N ASN A 16 2.10 -13.25 8.18
CA ASN A 16 2.14 -11.84 7.77
C ASN A 16 1.27 -11.52 6.54
N TYR A 17 0.47 -12.48 6.06
CA TYR A 17 -0.28 -12.34 4.81
C TYR A 17 -1.17 -11.09 4.74
N SER A 18 -1.90 -10.79 5.83
CA SER A 18 -2.78 -9.61 5.90
C SER A 18 -2.02 -8.29 5.92
N GLU A 19 -0.85 -8.24 6.54
CA GLU A 19 0.01 -7.05 6.48
C GLU A 19 0.57 -6.87 5.07
N ILE A 20 0.95 -7.94 4.39
CA ILE A 20 1.46 -7.88 3.02
C ILE A 20 0.37 -7.39 2.05
N GLU A 21 -0.87 -7.85 2.20
CA GLU A 21 -1.99 -7.32 1.42
C GLU A 21 -2.17 -5.82 1.68
N LEU A 22 -2.10 -5.39 2.94
CA LEU A 22 -2.21 -3.97 3.29
C LEU A 22 -1.03 -3.15 2.77
N TYR A 23 0.20 -3.66 2.83
CA TYR A 23 1.39 -3.01 2.29
C TYR A 23 1.19 -2.71 0.81
N MET A 24 0.72 -3.69 0.05
CA MET A 24 0.49 -3.53 -1.37
C MET A 24 -0.65 -2.54 -1.64
N PHE A 25 -1.76 -2.67 -0.91
CA PHE A 25 -2.85 -1.70 -0.96
C PHE A 25 -2.34 -0.27 -0.76
N LEU A 26 -1.60 -0.01 0.32
CA LEU A 26 -1.08 1.31 0.65
C LEU A 26 -0.10 1.82 -0.42
N LYS A 27 0.81 0.97 -0.91
CA LYS A 27 1.78 1.31 -1.98
C LYS A 27 1.10 1.86 -3.23
N TYR A 28 0.01 1.22 -3.64
CA TYR A 28 -0.69 1.53 -4.88
C TYR A 28 -1.76 2.61 -4.71
N ALA A 29 -2.50 2.58 -3.59
CA ALA A 29 -3.57 3.54 -3.32
C ALA A 29 -3.03 4.94 -2.99
N LEU A 30 -1.93 5.03 -2.22
CA LEU A 30 -1.43 6.32 -1.73
C LEU A 30 -0.53 7.04 -2.77
N PRO A 31 -0.60 8.39 -2.81
CA PRO A 31 0.28 9.20 -3.66
C PRO A 31 1.74 9.23 -3.16
N ASP A 32 2.63 9.78 -3.96
CA ASP A 32 4.10 9.80 -3.74
C ASP A 32 4.60 10.68 -2.60
N ASN A 33 3.76 11.57 -2.08
CA ASN A 33 4.01 12.34 -0.86
C ASN A 33 3.73 11.57 0.44
N TYR A 34 3.36 10.29 0.35
CA TYR A 34 3.23 9.41 1.53
C TYR A 34 4.46 8.51 1.66
N TYR A 35 4.96 8.40 2.88
CA TYR A 35 6.08 7.54 3.25
C TYR A 35 5.54 6.47 4.20
N VAL A 36 5.62 5.20 3.81
CA VAL A 36 5.03 4.08 4.54
C VAL A 36 6.14 3.15 4.99
N PHE A 37 6.29 3.03 6.29
CA PHE A 37 7.22 2.12 6.94
C PHE A 37 6.45 0.89 7.40
N TRP A 38 6.95 -0.30 7.09
CA TRP A 38 6.34 -1.57 7.48
C TRP A 38 7.27 -2.32 8.42
N ASN A 39 6.73 -2.77 9.55
CA ASN A 39 7.41 -3.60 10.54
C ASN A 39 8.79 -3.03 10.97
N ILE A 40 8.83 -1.73 11.26
CA ILE A 40 10.04 -1.06 11.74
C ILE A 40 10.08 -1.07 13.26
N ARG A 41 11.23 -1.44 13.82
CA ARG A 41 11.48 -1.37 15.25
C ARG A 41 11.41 0.07 15.77
N VAL A 42 10.62 0.26 16.82
CA VAL A 42 10.58 1.49 17.62
C VAL A 42 10.80 1.09 19.08
N GLU A 43 11.99 1.38 19.61
CA GLU A 43 12.43 0.93 20.94
C GLU A 43 12.33 -0.60 21.09
N ASN A 44 11.35 -1.13 21.84
CA ASN A 44 11.17 -2.58 22.05
C ASN A 44 9.94 -3.14 21.31
N HIS A 45 9.32 -2.35 20.45
CA HIS A 45 8.08 -2.71 19.76
C HIS A 45 8.22 -2.63 18.24
N TYR A 46 7.33 -3.32 17.55
CA TYR A 46 7.28 -3.40 16.09
C TYR A 46 5.86 -3.05 15.64
N PRO A 47 5.53 -1.76 15.46
CA PRO A 47 4.28 -1.37 14.82
C PRO A 47 4.19 -1.95 13.41
N ASP A 48 3.03 -2.46 13.03
CA ASP A 48 2.83 -3.05 11.70
C ASP A 48 3.07 -2.00 10.60
N PHE A 49 2.48 -0.81 10.74
CA PHE A 49 2.71 0.29 9.80
C PHE A 49 2.87 1.64 10.49
N ILE A 50 3.82 2.44 9.98
CA ILE A 50 3.93 3.87 10.25
C ILE A 50 3.77 4.60 8.93
N ILE A 51 2.81 5.52 8.84
CA ILE A 51 2.55 6.32 7.65
C ILE A 51 2.84 7.78 7.96
N LEU A 52 3.70 8.42 7.17
CA LEU A 52 3.99 9.84 7.23
C LEU A 52 3.40 10.54 6.01
N GLU A 53 2.59 11.57 6.24
CA GLU A 53 2.17 12.52 5.21
C GLU A 53 2.53 13.94 5.68
N PRO A 54 3.22 14.77 4.87
CA PRO A 54 3.78 16.04 5.35
C PRO A 54 2.80 17.06 5.94
N LYS A 55 1.51 17.02 5.56
CA LYS A 55 0.47 17.95 6.01
C LYS A 55 -0.44 17.37 7.10
N LEU A 56 -0.52 16.04 7.23
CA LEU A 56 -1.32 15.35 8.24
C LEU A 56 -0.48 14.93 9.45
N GLY A 57 0.76 14.49 9.23
CA GLY A 57 1.67 13.99 10.25
C GLY A 57 1.82 12.47 10.21
N LEU A 58 1.98 11.85 11.37
CA LEU A 58 2.19 10.39 11.50
C LEU A 58 0.89 9.64 11.82
N ILE A 59 0.73 8.45 11.23
CA ILE A 59 -0.34 7.51 11.52
C ILE A 59 0.29 6.16 11.78
N ILE A 60 0.08 5.60 12.97
CA ILE A 60 0.54 4.25 13.32
C ILE A 60 -0.65 3.30 13.19
N LEU A 61 -0.52 2.24 12.40
CA LEU A 61 -1.60 1.27 12.21
C LEU A 61 -1.22 -0.09 12.75
N GLU A 62 -2.15 -0.69 13.47
CA GLU A 62 -2.11 -2.09 13.89
C GLU A 62 -3.05 -2.93 13.02
N VAL A 63 -2.56 -4.01 12.44
CA VAL A 63 -3.31 -4.89 11.55
C VAL A 63 -3.75 -6.13 12.31
N LYS A 64 -5.04 -6.47 12.17
CA LYS A 64 -5.61 -7.69 12.76
C LYS A 64 -6.49 -8.42 11.77
N ALA A 65 -6.12 -9.67 11.52
CA ALA A 65 -6.85 -10.63 10.69
C ALA A 65 -7.82 -11.50 11.52
N TRP A 66 -8.39 -10.95 12.59
CA TRP A 66 -9.21 -11.70 13.54
C TRP A 66 -10.53 -12.17 12.91
N LYS A 67 -11.03 -13.30 13.39
CA LYS A 67 -12.37 -13.81 13.06
C LYS A 67 -13.28 -13.51 14.23
N LEU A 68 -14.38 -12.78 14.01
CA LEU A 68 -15.31 -12.41 15.09
C LEU A 68 -15.79 -13.62 15.90
N GLY A 69 -16.04 -14.75 15.23
CA GLY A 69 -16.50 -15.98 15.88
C GLY A 69 -15.52 -16.59 16.89
N THR A 70 -14.24 -16.19 16.89
CA THR A 70 -13.24 -16.66 17.87
C THR A 70 -13.16 -15.79 19.12
N ILE A 71 -13.83 -14.63 19.14
CA ILE A 71 -13.82 -13.69 20.27
C ILE A 71 -15.00 -14.06 21.19
N SER A 72 -14.73 -14.22 22.47
CA SER A 72 -15.76 -14.51 23.49
C SER A 72 -16.22 -13.25 24.23
N SER A 73 -15.33 -12.29 24.45
CA SER A 73 -15.64 -10.96 24.98
C SER A 73 -14.55 -9.95 24.61
N ALA A 74 -14.88 -8.66 24.63
CA ALA A 74 -13.92 -7.59 24.41
C ALA A 74 -14.29 -6.35 25.23
N ASN A 75 -13.28 -5.56 25.58
CA ASN A 75 -13.44 -4.24 26.18
C ASN A 75 -12.35 -3.29 25.66
N ALA A 76 -12.33 -2.06 26.17
CA ALA A 76 -11.36 -1.04 25.75
C ALA A 76 -9.89 -1.43 25.98
N LYS A 77 -9.60 -2.41 26.86
CA LYS A 77 -8.23 -2.83 27.19
C LYS A 77 -7.83 -4.17 26.61
N ASN A 78 -8.74 -5.15 26.60
CA ASN A 78 -8.42 -6.54 26.28
C ASN A 78 -9.54 -7.23 25.50
N TYR A 79 -9.14 -8.25 24.74
CA TYR A 79 -9.99 -9.19 24.03
C TYR A 79 -9.74 -10.60 24.57
N HIS A 80 -10.82 -11.35 24.78
CA HIS A 80 -10.78 -12.74 25.20
C HIS A 80 -11.18 -13.63 24.03
N PHE A 81 -10.42 -14.70 23.80
CA PHE A 81 -10.62 -15.62 22.68
C PHE A 81 -11.01 -17.01 23.16
N LYS A 82 -11.83 -17.71 22.38
CA LYS A 82 -12.22 -19.11 22.58
C LYS A 82 -11.63 -20.00 21.48
N PRO A 83 -11.34 -21.29 21.74
CA PRO A 83 -11.60 -22.03 22.99
C PRO A 83 -10.49 -21.90 24.04
N ASN A 84 -9.34 -21.34 23.69
CA ASN A 84 -8.13 -21.41 24.52
C ASN A 84 -8.09 -20.36 25.67
N ASN A 85 -9.12 -19.54 25.83
CA ASN A 85 -9.18 -18.42 26.78
C ASN A 85 -7.96 -17.47 26.69
N GLU A 86 -7.40 -17.33 25.48
CA GLU A 86 -6.28 -16.43 25.21
C GLU A 86 -6.74 -14.97 25.41
N ILE A 87 -5.94 -14.18 26.11
CA ILE A 87 -6.20 -12.76 26.34
C ILE A 87 -5.20 -11.95 25.51
N LYS A 88 -5.71 -11.09 24.63
CA LYS A 88 -4.90 -10.14 23.85
C LYS A 88 -5.24 -8.72 24.24
N ILE A 89 -4.25 -7.84 24.18
CA ILE A 89 -4.46 -6.40 24.36
C ILE A 89 -5.36 -5.91 23.21
N ASN A 90 -6.23 -4.95 23.51
CA ASN A 90 -7.03 -4.27 22.49
C ASN A 90 -6.08 -3.65 21.44
N PRO A 91 -6.29 -3.90 20.14
CA PRO A 91 -5.34 -3.48 19.12
C PRO A 91 -5.22 -1.94 19.02
N LEU A 92 -6.27 -1.21 19.40
CA LEU A 92 -6.19 0.25 19.48
C LEU A 92 -5.26 0.70 20.63
N GLU A 93 -5.29 0.02 21.77
CA GLU A 93 -4.37 0.28 22.88
C GLU A 93 -2.93 -0.09 22.52
N GLN A 94 -2.71 -1.17 21.75
CA GLN A 94 -1.39 -1.51 21.21
C GLN A 94 -0.87 -0.39 20.30
N ALA A 95 -1.67 0.04 19.32
CA ALA A 95 -1.30 1.12 18.40
C ALA A 95 -1.03 2.45 19.14
N ARG A 96 -1.80 2.74 20.20
CA ARG A 96 -1.58 3.89 21.09
C ARG A 96 -0.26 3.80 21.85
N GLY A 97 0.09 2.62 22.36
CA GLY A 97 1.39 2.35 22.98
C GLY A 97 2.54 2.65 22.02
N TYR A 98 2.51 2.06 20.82
CA TYR A 98 3.53 2.28 19.79
C TYR A 98 3.66 3.75 19.39
N THR A 99 2.53 4.46 19.34
CA THR A 99 2.51 5.89 19.04
C THR A 99 3.21 6.72 20.12
N ASN A 100 3.00 6.39 21.40
CA ASN A 100 3.65 7.07 22.50
C ASN A 100 5.17 6.85 22.46
N ASP A 101 5.60 5.60 22.29
CA ASP A 101 7.02 5.23 22.19
C ASP A 101 7.69 5.95 21.02
N LEU A 102 7.06 5.91 19.84
CA LEU A 102 7.56 6.61 18.65
C LEU A 102 7.66 8.12 18.88
N SER A 103 6.64 8.72 19.50
CA SER A 103 6.64 10.15 19.77
C SER A 103 7.79 10.55 20.72
N ASN A 104 8.03 9.75 21.76
CA ASN A 104 9.11 9.98 22.72
C ASN A 104 10.48 9.78 22.07
N PHE A 105 10.60 8.77 21.21
CA PHE A 105 11.80 8.51 20.43
C PHE A 105 12.14 9.68 19.52
N LEU A 106 11.17 10.16 18.73
CA LEU A 106 11.36 11.31 17.82
C LEU A 106 11.64 12.63 18.55
N LYS A 107 11.10 12.81 19.76
CA LYS A 107 11.36 14.02 20.58
C LYS A 107 12.82 14.18 21.01
N LYS A 108 13.63 13.11 20.92
CA LYS A 108 15.09 13.19 21.13
C LYS A 108 15.77 14.09 20.08
N GLU A 109 15.17 14.21 18.89
CA GLU A 109 15.62 15.10 17.82
C GLU A 109 15.01 16.50 17.95
N LYS A 110 15.77 17.43 18.55
CA LYS A 110 15.29 18.81 18.82
C LYS A 110 14.74 19.54 17.58
N ARG A 111 15.24 19.22 16.37
CA ARG A 111 14.75 19.80 15.10
C ARG A 111 13.30 19.43 14.78
N LEU A 112 12.83 18.28 15.26
CA LEU A 112 11.46 17.81 15.10
C LEU A 112 10.52 18.38 16.18
N CYS A 113 11.06 19.06 17.18
CA CYS A 113 10.31 19.62 18.29
C CYS A 113 10.02 21.11 18.12
N GLN A 114 8.97 21.56 18.78
CA GLN A 114 8.65 22.97 18.94
C GLN A 114 9.69 23.65 19.84
N SER A 115 10.22 24.79 19.39
CA SER A 115 11.29 25.55 20.09
C SER A 115 10.78 26.36 21.28
N ASP A 116 9.50 26.71 21.25
CA ASP A 116 8.86 27.73 22.10
C ASP A 116 7.36 27.45 22.26
N GLY A 117 6.68 28.30 23.05
CA GLY A 117 5.26 28.15 23.35
C GLY A 117 4.92 27.07 24.39
N LEU A 118 3.61 26.88 24.61
CA LEU A 118 3.06 25.98 25.63
C LEU A 118 3.42 24.50 25.40
N TYR A 119 3.72 24.12 24.15
CA TYR A 119 4.04 22.75 23.76
C TYR A 119 5.52 22.55 23.43
N LYS A 120 6.40 23.46 23.88
CA LYS A 120 7.85 23.36 23.72
C LYS A 120 8.36 21.98 24.10
N GLY A 121 9.21 21.40 23.25
CA GLY A 121 9.76 20.06 23.43
C GLY A 121 8.86 18.91 22.95
N ASN A 122 7.61 19.18 22.58
CA ASN A 122 6.80 18.22 21.81
C ASN A 122 7.06 18.34 20.31
N LEU A 123 6.66 17.32 19.56
CA LEU A 123 6.76 17.32 18.10
C LEU A 123 6.02 18.51 17.50
N LYS A 124 6.58 19.07 16.42
CA LYS A 124 6.01 20.21 15.68
C LYS A 124 4.93 19.81 14.67
N PHE A 125 4.53 18.54 14.66
CA PHE A 125 3.53 17.96 13.78
C PHE A 125 2.65 16.97 14.53
N CYS A 126 1.49 16.66 13.97
CA CYS A 126 0.51 15.77 14.60
C CYS A 126 0.88 14.29 14.43
N TYR A 127 0.36 13.45 15.31
CA TYR A 127 0.47 12.01 15.20
C TYR A 127 -0.78 11.33 15.77
N THR A 128 -1.18 10.21 15.17
CA THR A 128 -2.35 9.43 15.57
C THR A 128 -2.13 7.95 15.33
N TYR A 129 -3.13 7.15 15.71
CA TYR A 129 -3.13 5.70 15.56
C TYR A 129 -4.45 5.19 15.02
N GLY A 130 -4.44 3.95 14.53
CA GLY A 130 -5.63 3.26 14.07
C GLY A 130 -5.45 1.75 14.00
N VAL A 131 -6.55 1.06 13.74
CA VAL A 131 -6.61 -0.39 13.57
C VAL A 131 -7.13 -0.71 12.18
N VAL A 132 -6.55 -1.72 11.56
CA VAL A 132 -7.00 -2.27 10.29
C VAL A 132 -7.52 -3.68 10.51
N PHE A 133 -8.81 -3.88 10.29
CA PHE A 133 -9.39 -5.23 10.31
C PHE A 133 -9.52 -5.76 8.89
N THR A 134 -8.63 -6.68 8.51
CA THR A 134 -8.61 -7.27 7.16
C THR A 134 -9.68 -8.34 6.94
N ASN A 135 -10.30 -8.84 8.02
CA ASN A 135 -11.29 -9.92 7.98
C ASN A 135 -12.67 -9.53 8.53
N ILE A 136 -12.87 -8.27 8.95
CA ILE A 136 -14.11 -7.80 9.57
C ILE A 136 -14.66 -6.65 8.72
N THR A 137 -15.92 -6.79 8.29
CA THR A 137 -16.63 -5.70 7.59
C THR A 137 -17.20 -4.70 8.58
N LYS A 138 -17.53 -3.50 8.13
CA LYS A 138 -18.19 -2.50 8.97
C LYS A 138 -19.50 -3.03 9.56
N GLU A 139 -20.35 -3.66 8.74
CA GLU A 139 -21.63 -4.20 9.19
C GLU A 139 -21.45 -5.30 10.24
N ASP A 140 -20.50 -6.23 10.02
CA ASP A 140 -20.20 -7.28 10.99
C ASP A 140 -19.73 -6.70 12.33
N PHE A 141 -18.88 -5.67 12.29
CA PHE A 141 -18.38 -5.00 13.49
C PHE A 141 -19.53 -4.36 14.29
N LEU A 142 -20.41 -3.61 13.64
CA LEU A 142 -21.55 -2.93 14.27
C LEU A 142 -22.50 -3.91 14.96
N ASN A 143 -22.66 -5.11 14.40
CA ASN A 143 -23.54 -6.15 14.93
C ASN A 143 -22.82 -7.14 15.88
N SER A 144 -21.55 -6.90 16.22
CA SER A 144 -20.74 -7.82 17.01
C SER A 144 -20.61 -7.42 18.48
N ILE A 145 -20.20 -8.38 19.31
CA ILE A 145 -19.89 -8.16 20.73
C ILE A 145 -18.71 -7.19 20.96
N ILE A 146 -17.94 -6.86 19.91
CA ILE A 146 -16.75 -6.02 20.02
C ILE A 146 -17.03 -4.56 19.63
N TYR A 147 -18.26 -4.22 19.26
CA TYR A 147 -18.66 -2.88 18.81
C TYR A 147 -18.24 -1.76 19.78
N GLU A 148 -18.44 -1.96 21.08
CA GLU A 148 -18.12 -0.95 22.11
C GLU A 148 -16.63 -0.90 22.48
N SER A 149 -15.81 -1.82 21.96
CA SER A 149 -14.40 -1.92 22.37
C SER A 149 -13.48 -0.91 21.68
N ILE A 150 -13.84 -0.42 20.49
CA ILE A 150 -13.04 0.49 19.66
C ILE A 150 -14.00 1.45 18.94
N ASN A 151 -13.72 2.75 18.99
CA ASN A 151 -14.51 3.71 18.22
C ASN A 151 -14.24 3.55 16.72
N GLU A 152 -15.30 3.40 15.91
CA GLU A 152 -15.22 3.15 14.45
C GLU A 152 -14.35 4.16 13.68
N ARG A 153 -14.17 5.38 14.20
CA ARG A 153 -13.34 6.41 13.56
C ARG A 153 -11.88 6.01 13.42
N PHE A 154 -11.40 5.13 14.29
CA PHE A 154 -10.02 4.64 14.30
C PHE A 154 -9.86 3.34 13.51
N ILE A 155 -10.90 2.89 12.82
CA ILE A 155 -10.92 1.59 12.14
C ILE A 155 -11.00 1.78 10.63
N LEU A 156 -10.16 1.02 9.92
CA LEU A 156 -10.31 0.72 8.51
C LEU A 156 -10.80 -0.72 8.34
N PHE A 157 -12.00 -0.89 7.81
CA PHE A 157 -12.64 -2.21 7.66
C PHE A 157 -12.31 -2.87 6.33
N LYS A 158 -12.52 -4.19 6.26
CA LYS A 158 -12.28 -5.00 5.06
C LYS A 158 -13.03 -4.48 3.83
N ASP A 159 -14.33 -4.26 3.95
CA ASP A 159 -15.20 -3.79 2.88
C ASP A 159 -14.85 -2.38 2.41
N GLU A 160 -14.34 -1.54 3.31
CA GLU A 160 -13.82 -0.21 2.97
C GLU A 160 -12.53 -0.31 2.15
N ILE A 161 -11.59 -1.19 2.53
CA ILE A 161 -10.37 -1.46 1.75
C ILE A 161 -10.75 -1.96 0.35
N GLU A 162 -11.61 -2.97 0.27
CA GLU A 162 -12.07 -3.54 -1.00
C GLU A 162 -12.78 -2.48 -1.86
N HIS A 163 -13.61 -1.62 -1.26
CA HIS A 163 -14.25 -0.52 -1.98
C HIS A 163 -13.22 0.48 -2.53
N ILE A 164 -12.26 0.92 -1.71
CA ILE A 164 -11.22 1.86 -2.11
C ILE A 164 -10.37 1.27 -3.24
N GLU A 165 -10.01 -0.02 -3.17
CA GLU A 165 -9.27 -0.69 -4.22
C GLU A 165 -10.05 -0.77 -5.54
N ASN A 166 -11.31 -1.19 -5.46
CA ASN A 166 -12.15 -1.42 -6.64
C ASN A 166 -12.58 -0.11 -7.32
N LYS A 167 -12.84 0.95 -6.54
CA LYS A 167 -13.30 2.25 -7.04
C LYS A 167 -12.19 3.29 -7.17
N GLN A 168 -10.99 2.97 -6.70
CA GLN A 168 -9.87 3.90 -6.59
C GLN A 168 -10.22 5.19 -5.84
N ASP A 169 -11.06 5.06 -4.80
CA ASP A 169 -11.55 6.19 -4.03
C ASP A 169 -10.51 6.62 -2.98
N LEU A 170 -9.45 7.26 -3.46
CA LEU A 170 -8.41 7.84 -2.60
C LEU A 170 -8.98 8.92 -1.66
N LYS A 171 -10.11 9.56 -2.03
CA LYS A 171 -10.73 10.57 -1.18
C LYS A 171 -11.26 9.94 0.09
N LEU A 172 -11.88 8.76 0.00
CA LEU A 172 -12.34 8.00 1.15
C LEU A 172 -11.17 7.58 2.07
N LEU A 173 -10.07 7.06 1.51
CA LEU A 173 -8.88 6.69 2.31
C LEU A 173 -8.29 7.90 3.05
N LYS A 174 -8.15 9.04 2.34
CA LYS A 174 -7.67 10.29 2.95
C LYS A 174 -8.61 10.80 4.04
N GLN A 175 -9.91 10.70 3.82
CA GLN A 175 -10.91 11.08 4.82
C GLN A 175 -10.83 10.19 6.06
N LYS A 176 -10.66 8.87 5.89
CA LYS A 176 -10.46 7.93 6.99
C LYS A 176 -9.22 8.27 7.81
N PHE A 177 -8.08 8.48 7.16
CA PHE A 177 -6.86 8.91 7.82
C PHE A 177 -7.03 10.25 8.54
N LYS A 178 -7.67 11.23 7.91
CA LYS A 178 -7.96 12.52 8.56
C LYS A 178 -8.86 12.36 9.79
N ASN A 179 -9.84 11.46 9.76
CA ASN A 179 -10.77 11.24 10.87
C ASN A 179 -10.11 10.59 12.09
N MET A 180 -8.98 9.90 11.92
CA MET A 180 -8.16 9.37 13.02
C MET A 180 -7.48 10.50 13.80
N PHE A 181 -7.26 11.67 13.20
CA PHE A 181 -6.80 12.86 13.94
C PHE A 181 -8.00 13.49 14.65
N VAL A 182 -8.05 13.31 15.97
CA VAL A 182 -9.08 13.86 16.84
C VAL A 182 -8.66 15.24 17.34
N LYS A 183 -9.60 16.03 17.86
CA LYS A 183 -9.30 17.42 18.25
C LYS A 183 -8.23 17.46 19.36
N GLU A 184 -8.19 16.43 20.19
CA GLU A 184 -7.31 16.29 21.33
C GLU A 184 -5.84 16.00 20.94
N ASN A 185 -5.60 15.45 19.73
CA ASN A 185 -4.26 15.12 19.24
C ASN A 185 -3.91 15.82 17.91
N SER A 186 -4.68 16.84 17.52
CA SER A 186 -4.45 17.59 16.29
C SER A 186 -4.37 19.10 16.51
N PHE A 187 -3.44 19.72 15.81
CA PHE A 187 -3.24 21.15 15.76
C PHE A 187 -2.77 21.54 14.35
N ASN A 188 -2.92 22.81 13.99
CA ASN A 188 -2.40 23.29 12.71
C ASN A 188 -0.89 23.41 12.79
N PHE A 189 -0.19 22.80 11.84
CA PHE A 189 1.26 22.93 11.70
C PHE A 189 1.62 23.20 10.25
N ASN A 190 2.78 23.84 10.05
CA ASN A 190 3.32 24.01 8.71
C ASN A 190 3.72 22.64 8.15
N PRO A 191 3.46 22.36 6.86
CA PRO A 191 3.86 21.10 6.26
C PRO A 191 5.34 20.80 6.52
N LEU A 192 5.65 19.53 6.81
CA LEU A 192 7.02 19.11 7.09
C LEU A 192 7.93 19.41 5.90
N SER A 193 9.09 20.00 6.20
CA SER A 193 10.12 20.26 5.18
C SER A 193 10.76 18.95 4.72
N GLN A 194 11.37 18.95 3.54
CA GLN A 194 12.08 17.76 3.03
C GLN A 194 13.16 17.28 4.00
N ASP A 195 13.90 18.21 4.61
CA ASP A 195 14.90 17.90 5.63
C ASP A 195 14.29 17.22 6.87
N ASP A 196 13.11 17.65 7.31
CA ASP A 196 12.44 17.03 8.46
C ASP A 196 11.98 15.60 8.12
N ILE A 197 11.49 15.39 6.89
CA ILE A 197 11.12 14.07 6.39
C ILE A 197 12.33 13.15 6.32
N GLU A 198 13.46 13.62 5.77
CA GLU A 198 14.69 12.83 5.71
C GLU A 198 15.25 12.55 7.11
N LEU A 199 15.13 13.49 8.06
CA LEU A 199 15.51 13.25 9.44
C LEU A 199 14.62 12.17 10.09
N ILE A 200 13.30 12.24 9.92
CA ILE A 200 12.37 11.20 10.44
C ILE A 200 12.72 9.83 9.84
N LYS A 201 12.93 9.76 8.51
CA LYS A 201 13.36 8.52 7.84
C LYS A 201 14.65 7.98 8.44
N LYS A 202 15.67 8.84 8.58
CA LYS A 202 16.97 8.45 9.15
C LYS A 202 16.83 7.92 10.57
N VAL A 203 16.01 8.56 11.40
CA VAL A 203 15.80 8.19 12.80
C VAL A 203 15.12 6.82 12.90
N LEU A 204 14.05 6.61 12.13
CA LEU A 204 13.35 5.32 12.05
C LEU A 204 14.26 4.20 11.52
N TYR A 205 15.11 4.49 10.53
CA TYR A 205 16.04 3.51 9.99
C TYR A 205 17.20 3.17 10.93
N LYS A 206 17.75 4.16 11.62
CA LYS A 206 18.83 3.95 12.58
C LYS A 206 18.38 3.00 13.70
N GLU A 207 17.18 3.19 14.22
CA GLU A 207 16.60 2.33 15.25
C GLU A 207 16.47 0.88 14.76
N ASN A 208 16.06 0.70 13.50
CA ASN A 208 15.95 -0.62 12.88
C ASN A 208 17.29 -1.34 12.72
N THR A 209 18.42 -0.62 12.75
CA THR A 209 19.78 -1.19 12.55
C THR A 209 20.55 -1.41 13.87
N LEU A 210 19.96 -1.11 15.03
CA LEU A 210 20.63 -1.37 16.31
C LEU A 210 20.71 -2.88 16.58
N PRO A 211 21.87 -3.39 17.03
CA PRO A 211 22.16 -4.82 17.06
C PRO A 211 21.29 -5.54 18.10
N ASN A 212 20.42 -6.41 17.61
CA ASN A 212 20.04 -7.69 18.23
C ASN A 212 19.87 -8.80 17.18
N ASP A 213 20.21 -8.54 15.90
CA ASP A 213 20.21 -9.52 14.82
C ASP A 213 21.55 -10.29 14.76
N GLU A 214 22.10 -10.68 15.91
CA GLU A 214 23.09 -11.75 15.99
C GLU A 214 22.38 -13.04 16.37
N SER A 215 21.67 -13.60 15.39
CA SER A 215 21.48 -15.04 15.35
C SER A 215 21.67 -15.48 13.91
N SER A 216 22.58 -16.44 13.74
CA SER A 216 23.03 -17.06 12.48
C SER A 216 24.00 -16.24 11.63
N GLU A 217 25.30 -16.37 11.91
CA GLU A 217 26.26 -17.12 11.06
C GLU A 217 27.69 -16.89 11.61
N GLU A 218 28.06 -17.57 12.69
CA GLU A 218 29.46 -17.83 13.01
C GLU A 218 29.87 -19.14 12.34
N GLU A 219 30.53 -19.04 11.18
CA GLU A 219 31.29 -20.14 10.60
C GLU A 219 32.58 -20.33 11.42
N GLU A 220 32.51 -21.26 12.39
CA GLU A 220 33.65 -21.70 13.17
C GLU A 220 34.54 -22.62 12.31
N ASN A 221 35.62 -22.05 11.75
CA ASN A 221 36.70 -22.80 11.12
C ASN A 221 37.52 -23.55 12.17
N ILE A 222 37.15 -24.80 12.47
CA ILE A 222 37.95 -25.71 13.30
C ILE A 222 38.98 -26.44 12.42
N GLU A 223 40.22 -25.98 12.50
CA GLU A 223 41.41 -26.62 11.94
C GLU A 223 41.76 -27.90 12.72
N ILE A 224 41.77 -29.04 12.02
CA ILE A 224 42.06 -30.36 12.58
C ILE A 224 43.55 -30.46 12.92
N LYS A 225 43.92 -30.36 14.21
CA LYS A 225 45.22 -30.79 14.72
C LYS A 225 45.15 -32.22 15.26
N ASN A 226 45.72 -33.14 14.50
CA ASN A 226 46.01 -34.51 14.91
C ASN A 226 47.05 -34.53 16.02
N CYS A 227 46.67 -34.98 17.23
CA CYS A 227 47.61 -35.53 18.21
C CYS A 227 47.07 -36.85 18.75
N LYS A 228 47.75 -37.94 18.41
CA LYS A 228 47.51 -39.30 18.88
C LYS A 228 48.52 -39.60 19.97
N PRO A 229 48.13 -39.96 21.21
CA PRO A 229 49.06 -40.60 22.13
C PRO A 229 48.98 -42.13 21.98
N PRO A 230 50.10 -42.85 22.15
CA PRO A 230 50.13 -44.30 22.19
C PRO A 230 49.73 -44.78 23.60
N VAL A 231 49.35 -46.06 23.74
CA VAL A 231 49.78 -46.98 24.82
C VAL A 231 48.86 -48.22 24.90
N GLU A 232 49.50 -49.36 24.64
CA GLU A 232 49.41 -50.69 25.25
C GLU A 232 48.12 -51.55 25.24
N ALA A 233 48.35 -52.83 24.98
CA ALA A 233 47.36 -53.89 24.89
C ALA A 233 47.12 -54.58 26.24
N ILE A 234 45.85 -54.78 26.60
CA ILE A 234 45.40 -55.62 27.71
C ILE A 234 44.69 -56.86 27.13
N PRO A 235 44.94 -58.09 27.62
CA PRO A 235 44.47 -59.31 26.99
C PRO A 235 42.97 -59.56 27.26
N VAL A 236 42.22 -59.82 26.19
CA VAL A 236 40.80 -60.17 26.23
C VAL A 236 40.62 -61.67 26.49
N LYS A 237 40.07 -62.03 27.66
CA LYS A 237 39.42 -63.34 27.87
C LYS A 237 38.14 -63.40 27.02
N LYS A 238 38.14 -64.22 25.98
CA LYS A 238 36.97 -64.46 25.13
C LYS A 238 36.01 -65.43 25.82
N GLU A 239 34.92 -64.91 26.40
CA GLU A 239 33.69 -65.70 26.57
C GLU A 239 33.10 -65.97 25.19
N LYS A 240 32.89 -67.25 24.85
CA LYS A 240 32.22 -67.65 23.60
C LYS A 240 30.75 -67.24 23.65
N LEU A 241 30.44 -66.07 23.11
CA LEU A 241 29.07 -65.61 22.92
C LEU A 241 28.36 -66.55 21.92
N SER A 242 27.29 -67.20 22.37
CA SER A 242 26.48 -68.11 21.57
C SER A 242 26.07 -67.46 20.24
N ILE A 243 26.39 -68.12 19.12
CA ILE A 243 26.12 -67.66 17.74
C ILE A 243 24.66 -67.22 17.58
N LYS A 244 23.71 -67.91 18.25
CA LYS A 244 22.29 -67.57 18.23
C LYS A 244 22.02 -66.16 18.77
N LYS A 245 22.69 -65.73 19.86
CA LYS A 245 22.51 -64.39 20.44
C LYS A 245 23.11 -63.30 19.54
N LEU A 246 24.21 -63.60 18.84
CA LEU A 246 24.83 -62.67 17.89
C LEU A 246 23.92 -62.43 16.69
N VAL A 247 23.36 -63.50 16.11
CA VAL A 247 22.42 -63.43 14.98
C VAL A 247 21.18 -62.62 15.35
N ILE A 248 20.58 -62.85 16.53
CA ILE A 248 19.42 -62.09 17.00
C ILE A 248 19.76 -60.59 17.14
N LYS A 249 20.91 -60.24 17.74
CA LYS A 249 21.33 -58.83 17.87
C LYS A 249 21.49 -58.16 16.51
N ILE A 250 22.12 -58.85 15.56
CA ILE A 250 22.30 -58.34 14.19
C ILE A 250 20.93 -58.09 13.52
N LEU A 251 20.01 -59.06 13.60
CA LEU A 251 18.66 -58.91 13.05
C LEU A 251 17.88 -57.75 13.71
N THR A 252 17.99 -57.57 15.04
CA THR A 252 17.35 -56.44 15.73
C THR A 252 17.91 -55.09 15.28
N ILE A 253 19.23 -54.99 15.03
CA ILE A 253 19.85 -53.77 14.51
C ILE A 253 19.34 -53.45 13.11
N TYR A 254 19.28 -54.44 12.21
CA TYR A 254 18.70 -54.24 10.87
C TYR A 254 17.24 -53.81 10.93
N TRP A 255 16.45 -54.37 11.85
CA TRP A 255 15.06 -53.99 12.04
C TRP A 255 14.91 -52.53 12.53
N ILE A 256 15.74 -52.10 13.48
CA ILE A 256 15.76 -50.71 13.98
C ILE A 256 16.18 -49.74 12.87
N ILE A 257 17.23 -50.07 12.10
CA ILE A 257 17.68 -49.25 10.97
C ILE A 257 16.56 -49.12 9.93
N SER A 258 15.85 -50.20 9.63
CA SER A 258 14.71 -50.18 8.71
C SER A 258 13.59 -49.27 9.19
N LEU A 259 13.27 -49.28 10.49
CA LEU A 259 12.29 -48.38 11.09
C LEU A 259 12.71 -46.91 11.04
N ILE A 260 14.00 -46.62 11.25
CA ILE A 260 14.56 -45.26 11.13
C ILE A 260 14.47 -44.79 9.68
N ILE A 261 14.82 -45.64 8.71
CA ILE A 261 14.70 -45.30 7.28
C ILE A 261 13.23 -45.05 6.91
N LEU A 262 12.31 -45.85 7.44
CA LEU A 262 10.87 -45.67 7.20
C LEU A 262 10.36 -44.34 7.77
N SER A 263 10.79 -43.95 8.98
CA SER A 263 10.38 -42.69 9.59
C SER A 263 10.95 -41.48 8.85
N LEU A 264 12.21 -41.54 8.40
CA LEU A 264 12.79 -40.48 7.56
C LEU A 264 12.03 -40.32 6.25
N ASN A 265 11.67 -41.42 5.58
CA ASN A 265 10.89 -41.37 4.35
C ASN A 265 9.49 -40.77 4.57
N LEU A 266 8.85 -41.08 5.70
CA LEU A 266 7.57 -40.47 6.08
C LEU A 266 7.71 -38.96 6.31
N CYS A 267 8.76 -38.52 7.02
CA CYS A 267 9.04 -37.11 7.23
C CYS A 267 9.31 -36.36 5.91
N ILE A 268 10.05 -36.96 4.98
CA ILE A 268 10.29 -36.40 3.65
C ILE A 268 8.97 -36.29 2.86
N GLY A 269 8.11 -37.31 2.92
CA GLY A 269 6.79 -37.29 2.30
C GLY A 269 5.88 -36.19 2.87
N LEU A 270 5.85 -36.03 4.18
CA LEU A 270 5.07 -34.97 4.84
C LEU A 270 5.62 -33.57 4.53
N TYR A 271 6.94 -33.40 4.54
CA TYR A 271 7.60 -32.14 4.18
C TYR A 271 7.32 -31.75 2.73
N THR A 272 7.39 -32.70 1.79
CA THR A 272 7.10 -32.44 0.37
C THR A 272 5.64 -32.09 0.14
N ALA A 273 4.69 -32.74 0.83
CA ALA A 273 3.28 -32.39 0.80
C ALA A 273 3.02 -30.98 1.35
N TYR A 274 3.57 -30.66 2.52
CA TYR A 274 3.46 -29.35 3.16
C TYR A 274 4.05 -28.22 2.30
N LYS A 275 5.25 -28.44 1.74
CA LYS A 275 5.91 -27.50 0.81
C LYS A 275 5.10 -27.27 -0.46
N LYS A 276 4.46 -28.32 -0.99
CA LYS A 276 3.62 -28.24 -2.19
C LYS A 276 2.35 -27.41 -1.93
N ASP A 277 1.75 -27.54 -0.75
CA ASP A 277 0.58 -26.73 -0.37
C ASP A 277 0.93 -25.25 -0.16
N ILE A 278 2.07 -24.95 0.50
CA ILE A 278 2.58 -23.57 0.60
C ILE A 278 2.86 -22.99 -0.79
N SER A 279 3.55 -23.74 -1.66
CA SER A 279 3.85 -23.31 -3.03
C SER A 279 2.58 -23.07 -3.87
N ARG A 280 1.55 -23.90 -3.67
CA ARG A 280 0.25 -23.74 -4.33
C ARG A 280 -0.53 -22.53 -3.82
N ALA A 281 -0.51 -22.27 -2.51
CA ALA A 281 -1.12 -21.08 -1.92
C ALA A 281 -0.37 -19.80 -2.38
N ALA A 282 0.96 -19.83 -2.34
CA ALA A 282 1.82 -18.75 -2.82
C ALA A 282 1.63 -18.48 -4.31
N SER A 283 1.56 -19.50 -5.16
CA SER A 283 1.33 -19.32 -6.60
C SER A 283 -0.07 -18.79 -6.90
N LYS A 284 -1.13 -19.28 -6.24
CA LYS A 284 -2.49 -18.69 -6.36
C LYS A 284 -2.51 -17.23 -5.93
N PHE A 285 -1.79 -16.88 -4.87
CA PHE A 285 -1.64 -15.51 -4.41
C PHE A 285 -0.89 -14.67 -5.44
N ILE A 286 0.28 -15.12 -5.91
CA ILE A 286 1.08 -14.42 -6.93
C ILE A 286 0.25 -14.20 -8.18
N THR A 287 -0.54 -15.17 -8.63
CA THR A 287 -1.43 -15.02 -9.79
C THR A 287 -2.56 -14.02 -9.52
N LYS A 288 -3.26 -14.15 -8.37
CA LYS A 288 -4.32 -13.19 -7.98
C LYS A 288 -3.75 -11.77 -7.85
N PHE A 289 -2.55 -11.66 -7.30
CA PHE A 289 -1.82 -10.43 -7.10
C PHE A 289 -1.35 -9.83 -8.42
N ASN A 290 -0.74 -10.61 -9.31
CA ASN A 290 -0.31 -10.16 -10.63
C ASN A 290 -1.50 -9.71 -11.46
N ASN A 291 -2.62 -10.43 -11.43
CA ASN A 291 -3.85 -9.99 -12.09
C ASN A 291 -4.37 -8.67 -11.49
N LYS A 292 -4.37 -8.54 -10.15
CA LYS A 292 -4.77 -7.30 -9.46
C LYS A 292 -3.82 -6.14 -9.77
N LEU A 293 -2.52 -6.42 -9.88
CA LEU A 293 -1.47 -5.48 -10.21
C LEU A 293 -1.55 -5.05 -11.67
N GLU A 294 -1.87 -5.95 -12.60
CA GLU A 294 -2.15 -5.63 -14.00
C GLU A 294 -3.38 -4.75 -14.11
N ILE A 295 -4.47 -5.07 -13.41
CA ILE A 295 -5.67 -4.22 -13.34
C ILE A 295 -5.32 -2.84 -12.77
N PHE A 296 -4.53 -2.77 -11.69
CA PHE A 296 -4.12 -1.51 -11.10
C PHE A 296 -3.20 -0.72 -12.03
N THR A 297 -2.28 -1.39 -12.72
CA THR A 297 -1.33 -0.78 -13.65
C THR A 297 -2.02 -0.29 -14.90
N GLN A 298 -2.93 -1.09 -15.49
CA GLN A 298 -3.78 -0.70 -16.63
C GLN A 298 -4.72 0.46 -16.27
N ASN A 299 -5.32 0.43 -15.07
CA ASN A 299 -6.18 1.52 -14.64
C ASN A 299 -5.36 2.78 -14.28
N LYS A 300 -4.13 2.64 -13.79
CA LYS A 300 -3.23 3.76 -13.49
C LYS A 300 -2.62 4.35 -14.76
N THR A 301 -2.29 3.56 -15.79
CA THR A 301 -1.91 4.07 -17.11
C THR A 301 -3.09 4.77 -17.77
N ASN A 302 -4.32 4.24 -17.65
CA ASN A 302 -5.53 4.93 -18.11
C ASN A 302 -5.78 6.25 -17.37
N LYS A 303 -5.52 6.31 -16.05
CA LYS A 303 -5.71 7.52 -15.23
C LYS A 303 -4.57 8.56 -15.35
N TYR A 304 -3.34 8.14 -15.63
CA TYR A 304 -2.22 9.07 -15.86
C TYR A 304 -2.27 9.74 -17.24
N VAL A 305 -2.98 9.15 -18.21
CA VAL A 305 -3.28 9.79 -19.50
C VAL A 305 -4.39 10.85 -19.35
N GLU A 306 -5.13 10.88 -18.23
CA GLU A 306 -6.27 11.80 -18.01
C GLU A 306 -5.93 13.14 -17.32
N SER A 307 -4.71 13.40 -16.86
CA SER A 307 -4.49 14.49 -15.89
C SER A 307 -4.33 15.90 -16.47
N LYS A 308 -4.24 16.09 -17.79
CA LYS A 308 -4.26 17.44 -18.40
C LYS A 308 -4.86 17.41 -19.81
N PRO A 309 -5.79 18.34 -20.13
CA PRO A 309 -6.23 18.49 -21.51
C PRO A 309 -5.05 18.90 -22.40
N ILE A 310 -4.94 18.25 -23.56
CA ILE A 310 -3.89 18.57 -24.54
C ILE A 310 -4.26 19.80 -25.35
N MET A 311 -5.56 20.05 -25.53
CA MET A 311 -6.10 21.24 -26.16
C MET A 311 -7.33 21.72 -25.40
N THR A 312 -7.48 23.04 -25.24
CA THR A 312 -8.59 23.64 -24.50
C THR A 312 -9.11 24.87 -25.23
N PHE A 313 -10.42 24.97 -25.42
CA PHE A 313 -11.10 26.17 -25.86
C PHE A 313 -11.73 26.86 -24.66
N LYS A 314 -11.47 28.15 -24.49
CA LYS A 314 -12.11 28.99 -23.48
C LYS A 314 -12.93 30.06 -24.18
N VAL A 315 -14.25 29.98 -24.04
CA VAL A 315 -15.18 30.90 -24.69
C VAL A 315 -15.22 32.22 -23.91
N GLY A 316 -14.74 33.30 -24.55
CA GLY A 316 -14.71 34.65 -23.96
C GLY A 316 -15.95 35.49 -24.25
N SER A 317 -16.05 36.63 -23.56
CA SER A 317 -17.09 37.63 -23.81
C SER A 317 -16.92 38.28 -25.19
N HIS A 318 -18.00 38.35 -25.97
CA HIS A 318 -18.04 39.10 -27.23
C HIS A 318 -19.19 40.12 -27.21
N PRO A 319 -18.90 41.43 -27.29
CA PRO A 319 -19.93 42.47 -27.29
C PRO A 319 -20.92 42.26 -28.45
N GLY A 320 -22.22 42.15 -28.13
CA GLY A 320 -23.30 42.07 -29.13
C GLY A 320 -23.58 40.67 -29.70
N SER A 321 -22.94 39.60 -29.21
CA SER A 321 -23.19 38.22 -29.63
C SER A 321 -23.81 37.36 -28.54
N LYS A 322 -24.58 36.34 -28.96
CA LYS A 322 -25.09 35.28 -28.08
C LYS A 322 -24.00 34.26 -27.65
N GLY A 323 -22.77 34.37 -28.15
CA GLY A 323 -21.65 33.48 -27.83
C GLY A 323 -20.74 33.17 -29.03
N THR A 324 -20.06 32.03 -28.98
CA THR A 324 -19.22 31.51 -30.06
C THR A 324 -19.79 30.23 -30.63
N PHE A 325 -19.99 30.21 -31.95
CA PHE A 325 -20.29 28.98 -32.68
C PHE A 325 -19.08 28.05 -32.67
N ILE A 326 -19.27 26.78 -32.31
CA ILE A 326 -18.21 25.77 -32.35
C ILE A 326 -18.73 24.52 -33.05
N LEU A 327 -17.96 24.06 -34.04
CA LEU A 327 -18.17 22.81 -34.76
C LEU A 327 -17.04 21.84 -34.42
N ILE A 328 -17.40 20.60 -34.07
CA ILE A 328 -16.47 19.48 -33.94
C ILE A 328 -16.96 18.36 -34.85
N LYS A 329 -16.15 18.02 -35.84
CA LYS A 329 -16.48 17.01 -36.84
C LYS A 329 -15.44 15.90 -36.83
N ASP A 330 -15.94 14.68 -36.69
CA ASP A 330 -15.14 13.45 -36.71
C ASP A 330 -15.46 12.70 -38.00
N GLY A 331 -14.58 12.84 -39.00
CA GLY A 331 -14.83 12.36 -40.37
C GLY A 331 -16.08 13.00 -40.99
N LYS A 332 -17.14 12.21 -41.19
CA LYS A 332 -18.44 12.70 -41.72
C LYS A 332 -19.43 13.09 -40.61
N LYS A 333 -19.15 12.77 -39.35
CA LYS A 333 -20.08 12.92 -38.22
C LYS A 333 -19.90 14.28 -37.54
N HIS A 334 -21.00 15.01 -37.36
CA HIS A 334 -21.03 16.27 -36.60
C HIS A 334 -21.28 15.95 -35.12
N LEU A 335 -20.24 15.99 -34.29
CA LEU A 335 -20.34 15.67 -32.86
C LEU A 335 -20.85 16.87 -32.05
N VAL A 336 -20.42 18.07 -32.45
CA VAL A 336 -20.85 19.34 -31.84
C VAL A 336 -21.14 20.31 -32.95
N ASN A 337 -22.30 20.94 -32.93
CA ASN A 337 -22.70 21.96 -33.90
C ASN A 337 -23.67 22.93 -33.22
N LYS A 338 -23.16 23.85 -32.40
CA LYS A 338 -23.99 24.82 -31.65
C LYS A 338 -23.20 26.05 -31.19
N ILE A 339 -23.91 27.02 -30.65
CA ILE A 339 -23.34 28.22 -30.01
C ILE A 339 -23.10 27.94 -28.51
N PHE A 340 -21.94 28.37 -28.02
CA PHE A 340 -21.54 28.34 -26.61
C PHE A 340 -21.42 29.76 -26.06
N THR A 341 -21.93 29.97 -24.85
CA THR A 341 -21.86 31.26 -24.13
C THR A 341 -20.56 31.41 -23.35
N GLU A 342 -20.27 32.64 -22.94
CA GLU A 342 -19.11 33.00 -22.12
C GLU A 342 -18.96 32.10 -20.89
N GLY A 343 -17.74 31.68 -20.60
CA GLY A 343 -17.42 30.77 -19.50
C GLY A 343 -17.47 29.29 -19.86
N SER A 344 -17.95 28.93 -21.05
CA SER A 344 -17.90 27.55 -21.53
C SER A 344 -16.45 27.12 -21.84
N ILE A 345 -16.12 25.87 -21.51
CA ILE A 345 -14.80 25.27 -21.72
C ILE A 345 -14.96 23.97 -22.50
N ILE A 346 -14.14 23.78 -23.54
CA ILE A 346 -14.06 22.54 -24.31
C ILE A 346 -12.65 21.99 -24.17
N GLU A 347 -12.52 20.76 -23.71
CA GLU A 347 -11.25 20.12 -23.38
C GLU A 347 -11.08 18.84 -24.21
N PHE A 348 -9.94 18.73 -24.88
CA PHE A 348 -9.54 17.57 -25.66
C PHE A 348 -8.43 16.84 -24.91
N TYR A 349 -8.48 15.51 -24.87
CA TYR A 349 -7.55 14.66 -24.14
C TYR A 349 -6.81 13.71 -25.09
N ASN A 350 -5.66 13.21 -24.64
CA ASN A 350 -4.78 12.35 -25.43
C ASN A 350 -5.39 10.99 -25.77
N ASN A 351 -6.40 10.56 -25.02
CA ASN A 351 -7.18 9.34 -25.28
C ASN A 351 -8.36 9.58 -26.24
N LYS A 352 -8.32 10.64 -27.06
CA LYS A 352 -9.39 11.01 -28.00
C LYS A 352 -10.74 11.33 -27.32
N LYS A 353 -10.74 11.58 -26.02
CA LYS A 353 -11.90 12.05 -25.29
C LYS A 353 -12.03 13.57 -25.42
N VAL A 354 -13.25 14.06 -25.58
CA VAL A 354 -13.57 15.48 -25.54
C VAL A 354 -14.63 15.72 -24.48
N VAL A 355 -14.38 16.71 -23.63
CA VAL A 355 -15.25 17.12 -22.53
C VAL A 355 -15.69 18.55 -22.76
N ILE A 356 -16.99 18.80 -22.66
CA ILE A 356 -17.55 20.14 -22.74
C ILE A 356 -18.19 20.49 -21.40
N LEU A 357 -17.78 21.63 -20.86
CA LEU A 357 -18.34 22.28 -19.71
C LEU A 357 -19.08 23.52 -20.20
N ASP A 358 -20.41 23.43 -20.32
CA ASP A 358 -21.22 24.58 -20.68
C ASP A 358 -21.28 25.57 -19.50
N SER A 359 -21.38 26.87 -19.80
CA SER A 359 -21.54 27.94 -18.79
C SER A 359 -22.67 27.71 -17.78
N LYS A 360 -23.69 26.90 -18.13
CA LYS A 360 -24.80 26.51 -17.25
C LYS A 360 -24.50 25.27 -16.40
N SER A 361 -23.25 24.83 -16.32
CA SER A 361 -22.79 23.62 -15.63
C SER A 361 -23.24 22.29 -16.24
N ASP A 362 -23.74 22.29 -17.48
CA ASP A 362 -24.01 21.06 -18.23
C ASP A 362 -22.70 20.46 -18.74
N LYS A 363 -22.41 19.23 -18.31
CA LYS A 363 -21.24 18.47 -18.76
C LYS A 363 -21.63 17.49 -19.86
N LYS A 364 -20.94 17.52 -21.00
CA LYS A 364 -21.08 16.53 -22.07
C LYS A 364 -19.73 15.92 -22.42
N GLU A 365 -19.72 14.63 -22.68
CA GLU A 365 -18.51 13.89 -23.04
C GLU A 365 -18.76 13.05 -24.30
N PHE A 366 -17.76 12.97 -25.16
CA PHE A 366 -17.78 12.09 -26.33
C PHE A 366 -16.36 11.62 -26.65
N ASN A 367 -16.29 10.48 -27.34
CA ASN A 367 -15.04 9.91 -27.83
C ASN A 367 -14.93 10.15 -29.34
N ILE A 368 -13.74 10.51 -29.79
CA ILE A 368 -13.37 10.64 -31.20
C ILE A 368 -12.86 9.29 -31.71
N GLU A 369 -13.30 8.90 -32.89
CA GLU A 369 -12.86 7.67 -33.56
C GLU A 369 -11.59 7.92 -34.40
N ASN A 370 -11.59 8.97 -35.22
CA ASN A 370 -10.47 9.26 -36.13
C ASN A 370 -9.28 9.93 -35.40
N ASP A 371 -8.08 9.75 -35.94
CA ASP A 371 -6.87 10.43 -35.43
C ASP A 371 -6.86 11.93 -35.74
N ILE A 372 -7.63 12.35 -36.75
CA ILE A 372 -7.70 13.73 -37.22
C ILE A 372 -9.17 14.17 -37.25
N ILE A 373 -9.45 15.34 -36.69
CA ILE A 373 -10.79 15.97 -36.66
C ILE A 373 -10.77 17.35 -37.31
N ASP A 374 -11.92 17.76 -37.87
CA ASP A 374 -12.14 19.11 -38.38
C ASP A 374 -12.85 19.96 -37.31
N LEU A 375 -12.37 21.18 -37.10
CA LEU A 375 -12.83 22.11 -36.08
C LEU A 375 -13.12 23.48 -36.69
N GLU A 376 -14.24 24.08 -36.30
CA GLU A 376 -14.56 25.48 -36.60
C GLU A 376 -14.85 26.25 -35.31
N VAL A 377 -14.25 27.43 -35.19
CA VAL A 377 -14.51 28.39 -34.11
C VAL A 377 -14.95 29.72 -34.71
N GLY A 378 -16.22 30.07 -34.55
CA GLY A 378 -16.88 31.12 -35.32
C GLY A 378 -16.42 32.55 -35.05
N ASN A 379 -15.60 32.80 -34.02
CA ASN A 379 -15.04 34.11 -33.72
C ASN A 379 -13.67 34.03 -33.04
N THR A 380 -12.99 35.16 -32.93
CA THR A 380 -11.63 35.28 -32.37
C THR A 380 -11.60 35.51 -30.85
N TYR A 381 -12.76 35.57 -30.20
CA TYR A 381 -12.88 35.82 -28.75
C TYR A 381 -12.78 34.53 -27.94
N THR A 382 -12.99 33.38 -28.58
CA THR A 382 -12.64 32.08 -28.01
C THR A 382 -11.13 31.87 -28.08
N LYS A 383 -10.49 31.67 -26.93
CA LYS A 383 -9.07 31.37 -26.84
C LYS A 383 -8.83 29.88 -26.96
N ILE A 384 -7.95 29.49 -27.86
CA ILE A 384 -7.54 28.10 -28.08
C ILE A 384 -6.15 27.93 -27.47
N TYR A 385 -6.00 26.94 -26.59
CA TYR A 385 -4.74 26.56 -25.98
C TYR A 385 -4.38 25.16 -26.45
N LEU A 386 -3.17 24.96 -26.97
CA LEU A 386 -2.62 23.64 -27.28
C LEU A 386 -1.33 23.49 -26.47
N GLN A 387 -1.28 22.50 -25.58
CA GLN A 387 -0.14 22.27 -24.68
C GLN A 387 0.33 23.58 -23.98
N ASP A 388 -0.64 24.34 -23.46
CA ASP A 388 -0.44 25.65 -22.80
C ASP A 388 -0.04 26.83 -23.70
N LYS A 389 0.18 26.62 -25.00
CA LYS A 389 0.43 27.70 -25.98
C LYS A 389 -0.90 28.24 -26.53
N GLU A 390 -1.10 29.55 -26.46
CA GLU A 390 -2.28 30.20 -27.05
C GLU A 390 -2.15 30.31 -28.57
N HIS A 391 -3.20 29.89 -29.27
CA HIS A 391 -3.36 30.01 -30.72
C HIS A 391 -4.48 31.04 -30.99
N LYS A 392 -4.11 32.20 -31.52
CA LYS A 392 -5.04 33.30 -31.82
C LYS A 392 -5.42 33.29 -33.30
N TYR A 393 -6.63 33.79 -33.60
CA TYR A 393 -7.12 34.03 -34.96
C TYR A 393 -7.33 32.78 -35.83
N ILE A 394 -7.43 31.59 -35.23
CA ILE A 394 -7.72 30.36 -35.95
C ILE A 394 -9.24 30.13 -35.99
N LYS A 395 -9.78 29.99 -37.20
CA LYS A 395 -11.21 29.75 -37.44
C LYS A 395 -11.49 28.31 -37.87
N ASP A 396 -11.00 27.93 -39.05
CA ASP A 396 -11.20 26.59 -39.65
C ASP A 396 -9.86 25.83 -39.60
N PHE A 397 -9.81 24.71 -38.91
CA PHE A 397 -8.55 23.97 -38.74
C PHE A 397 -8.78 22.48 -38.49
N LYS A 398 -7.73 21.70 -38.72
CA LYS A 398 -7.67 20.30 -38.34
C LYS A 398 -6.81 20.11 -37.10
N TYR A 399 -7.21 19.18 -36.25
CA TYR A 399 -6.41 18.75 -35.12
C TYR A 399 -6.02 17.28 -35.26
N ASP A 400 -4.72 17.00 -35.14
CA ASP A 400 -4.14 15.66 -35.17
C ASP A 400 -3.80 15.21 -33.74
N PHE A 401 -4.49 14.19 -33.24
CA PHE A 401 -4.27 13.65 -31.89
C PHE A 401 -2.94 12.90 -31.74
N VAL A 402 -2.41 12.35 -32.84
CA VAL A 402 -1.15 11.57 -32.84
C VAL A 402 0.04 12.53 -32.79
N ASN A 403 0.07 13.49 -33.70
CA ASN A 403 1.18 14.44 -33.83
C ASN A 403 1.03 15.67 -32.94
N LYS A 404 -0.18 15.90 -32.37
CA LYS A 404 -0.52 17.02 -31.48
C LYS A 404 -0.30 18.38 -32.15
N VAL A 405 -0.68 18.49 -33.42
CA VAL A 405 -0.50 19.70 -34.23
C VAL A 405 -1.86 20.20 -34.76
N ILE A 406 -1.92 21.52 -34.95
CA ILE A 406 -3.02 22.21 -35.62
C ILE A 406 -2.59 22.55 -37.04
N SER A 407 -3.43 22.21 -38.01
CA SER A 407 -3.23 22.56 -39.43
C SER A 407 -4.40 23.43 -39.90
N GLU A 408 -4.14 24.70 -40.17
CA GLU A 408 -5.17 25.61 -40.67
C GLU A 408 -5.65 25.20 -42.06
N ILE A 409 -6.97 25.21 -42.24
CA ILE A 409 -7.57 24.99 -43.56
C ILE A 409 -7.54 26.35 -44.26
N LYS A 410 -6.50 26.59 -45.08
CA LYS A 410 -6.50 27.74 -45.98
C LYS A 410 -7.67 27.56 -46.97
N LYS A 411 -8.67 28.44 -46.85
CA LYS A 411 -9.72 28.60 -47.86
C LYS A 411 -9.20 29.38 -49.04
#